data_AF-A0A6N9EUW9-F1
#
_entry.id   AF-A0A6N9EUW9-F1
#
_cell.length_a   1.000
_cell.length_b   1.000
_cell.length_c   1.000
_cell.angle_alpha   90.00
_cell.angle_beta   90.00
_cell.angle_gamma   90.00
#
_symmetry.space_group_name_H-M   'P 1'
#
loop_
_entity.id
_entity.type
_entity.pdbx_description
1 polymer ?
#
loop_
_entity_poly.entity_id
_entity_poly.type
_entity_poly.pdbx_seq_one_letter_code
_entity_poly.pdbx_strand_id
1 'polypeptide(L)'
;MAELPAVHERVRVSDGTLVAGPVAVLLDGCRRWAPSLPERLKADPEAWHGLAAGVDVDLAPVWEAVKHDLRRGDLAAVFGRLAGRGPGLTPSGDDVLAGILLACATDSARRVALGRLARTARTTTLSRAYLRWAAAGQSIQPAHALLDAAGSGDGDAMVRAAQSLAAVGATSGRALTAGLALAATELPRTDVTRTMVSRPAVG
;
A
#
# COMPACT_ATOMS: atom_id res chain seq x y z
N MET A 1 7.51 -18.76 28.92
CA MET A 1 7.00 -18.14 27.67
C MET A 1 6.29 -16.87 28.11
N ALA A 2 6.61 -15.70 27.54
CA ALA A 2 5.92 -14.47 27.94
C ALA A 2 4.42 -14.61 27.63
N GLU A 3 3.57 -14.26 28.58
CA GLU A 3 2.12 -14.26 28.38
C GLU A 3 1.79 -13.21 27.32
N LEU A 4 1.07 -13.62 26.27
CA LEU A 4 0.64 -12.70 25.23
C LEU A 4 -0.59 -11.92 25.71
N PRO A 5 -0.78 -10.68 25.24
CA PRO A 5 -1.96 -9.89 25.59
C PRO A 5 -3.22 -10.59 25.09
N ALA A 6 -4.33 -10.41 25.80
CA ALA A 6 -5.62 -10.89 25.32
C ALA A 6 -6.05 -10.12 24.07
N VAL A 7 -6.83 -10.77 23.20
CA VAL A 7 -7.48 -10.08 22.08
C VAL A 7 -8.39 -8.97 22.64
N HIS A 8 -8.33 -7.78 22.04
CA HIS A 8 -9.01 -6.54 22.48
C HIS A 8 -8.42 -5.84 23.71
N GLU A 9 -7.28 -6.30 24.21
CA GLU A 9 -6.57 -5.59 25.25
C GLU A 9 -6.09 -4.21 24.76
N ARG A 10 -6.22 -3.21 25.63
CA ARG A 10 -6.00 -1.82 25.24
C ARG A 10 -4.50 -1.55 25.15
N VAL A 11 -4.01 -1.23 23.95
CA VAL A 11 -2.62 -0.82 23.74
C VAL A 11 -2.45 0.65 24.11
N ARG A 12 -1.42 0.98 24.90
CA ARG A 12 -1.02 2.36 25.21
C ARG A 12 0.40 2.59 24.73
N VAL A 13 0.65 3.78 24.20
CA VAL A 13 2.01 4.23 23.86
C VAL A 13 2.25 5.54 24.60
N SER A 14 3.20 5.53 25.54
CA SER A 14 3.58 6.69 26.35
C SER A 14 5.04 6.58 26.75
N ASP A 15 5.76 7.70 26.79
CA ASP A 15 7.12 7.80 27.33
C ASP A 15 8.06 6.69 26.80
N GLY A 16 8.10 6.55 25.47
CA GLY A 16 8.99 5.58 24.83
C GLY A 16 8.63 4.11 25.09
N THR A 17 7.42 3.80 25.59
CA THR A 17 7.00 2.41 25.86
C THR A 17 5.65 2.11 25.23
N LEU A 18 5.53 0.96 24.57
CA LEU A 18 4.25 0.37 24.16
C LEU A 18 3.86 -0.70 25.19
N VAL A 19 2.69 -0.53 25.80
CA VAL A 19 2.14 -1.48 26.77
C VAL A 19 0.86 -2.10 26.22
N ALA A 20 0.81 -3.42 26.21
CA ALA A 20 -0.35 -4.23 25.85
C ALA A 20 -0.47 -5.36 26.89
N GLY A 21 -1.34 -5.16 27.90
CA GLY A 21 -1.47 -6.12 29.00
C GLY A 21 -0.17 -6.37 29.74
N PRO A 22 0.27 -7.64 29.89
CA PRO A 22 1.52 -7.98 30.54
C PRO A 22 2.76 -7.67 29.69
N VAL A 23 2.57 -7.34 28.40
CA VAL A 23 3.67 -7.06 27.48
C VAL A 23 3.99 -5.57 27.50
N ALA A 24 5.24 -5.25 27.79
CA ALA A 24 5.83 -3.92 27.61
C ALA A 24 6.98 -4.01 26.61
N VAL A 25 6.92 -3.18 25.57
CA VAL A 25 7.96 -3.03 24.56
C VAL A 25 8.58 -1.65 24.72
N LEU A 26 9.86 -1.61 25.11
CA LEU A 26 10.64 -0.38 25.13
C LEU A 26 10.93 0.05 23.70
N LEU A 27 10.51 1.27 23.37
CA LEU A 27 10.76 1.95 22.11
C LEU A 27 11.93 2.94 22.24
N ASP A 28 12.43 3.19 23.45
CA ASP A 28 13.60 4.03 23.68
C ASP A 28 14.84 3.46 22.95
N GLY A 29 15.53 4.34 22.23
CA GLY A 29 16.65 3.96 21.38
C GLY A 29 16.25 3.26 20.07
N CYS A 30 14.99 2.91 19.86
CA CYS A 30 14.53 2.43 18.55
C CYS A 30 14.60 3.56 17.54
N ARG A 31 15.27 3.30 16.41
CA ARG A 31 15.26 4.23 15.29
C ARG A 31 13.88 4.26 14.68
N ARG A 32 13.33 5.47 14.53
CA ARG A 32 12.09 5.65 13.78
C ARG A 32 12.29 5.18 12.35
N TRP A 33 11.46 4.23 11.92
CA TRP A 33 11.35 3.87 10.51
C TRP A 33 10.69 5.01 9.75
N ALA A 34 11.38 5.57 8.77
CA ALA A 34 10.94 6.69 7.95
C ALA A 34 11.35 6.46 6.49
N PRO A 35 10.71 5.50 5.80
CA PRO A 35 11.04 5.16 4.43
C PRO A 35 10.71 6.31 3.48
N SER A 36 11.53 6.44 2.44
CA SER A 36 11.22 7.21 1.24
C SER A 36 10.55 6.32 0.21
N LEU A 37 9.71 6.91 -0.65
CA LEU A 37 9.23 6.24 -1.85
C LEU A 37 10.14 6.59 -3.03
N PRO A 38 10.34 5.67 -3.99
CA PRO A 38 11.00 6.02 -5.26
C PRO A 38 10.17 7.08 -5.99
N GLU A 39 10.84 7.96 -6.74
CA GLU A 39 10.17 8.98 -7.56
C GLU A 39 9.30 8.37 -8.66
N ARG A 40 9.73 7.21 -9.19
CA ARG A 40 9.06 6.45 -10.25
C ARG A 40 9.36 4.96 -10.10
N LEU A 41 8.42 4.13 -10.51
CA LEU A 41 8.62 2.68 -10.66
C LEU A 41 9.18 2.43 -12.07
N LYS A 42 10.46 2.03 -12.15
CA LYS A 42 11.16 1.79 -13.42
C LYS A 42 10.96 0.38 -13.96
N ALA A 43 10.59 -0.56 -13.10
CA ALA A 43 10.34 -1.94 -13.48
C ALA A 43 9.30 -2.03 -14.59
N ASP A 44 9.58 -2.91 -15.56
CA ASP A 44 8.64 -3.22 -16.61
C ASP A 44 7.36 -3.83 -16.03
N PRO A 45 6.19 -3.60 -16.65
CA PRO A 45 4.93 -4.24 -16.23
C PRO A 45 5.05 -5.76 -16.14
N GLU A 46 5.91 -6.37 -16.96
CA GLU A 46 6.13 -7.81 -16.95
C GLU A 46 6.72 -8.31 -15.62
N ALA A 47 7.60 -7.54 -14.99
CA ALA A 47 8.23 -7.88 -13.72
C ALA A 47 7.23 -7.95 -12.55
N TRP A 48 6.03 -7.37 -12.70
CA TRP A 48 4.96 -7.44 -11.71
C TRP A 48 4.09 -8.69 -11.85
N HIS A 49 4.09 -9.34 -13.01
CA HIS A 49 3.27 -10.53 -13.24
C HIS A 49 3.73 -11.68 -12.34
N GLY A 50 2.75 -12.38 -11.75
CA GLY A 50 3.01 -13.54 -10.90
C GLY A 50 3.51 -13.24 -9.48
N LEU A 51 3.89 -11.99 -9.16
CA LEU A 51 4.33 -11.63 -7.80
C LEU A 51 3.22 -11.74 -6.75
N ALA A 52 1.97 -11.63 -7.19
CA ALA A 52 0.78 -11.66 -6.34
C ALA A 52 -0.07 -12.91 -6.55
N ALA A 53 0.54 -14.10 -6.53
CA ALA A 53 -0.22 -15.34 -6.62
C ALA A 53 -1.26 -15.44 -5.48
N GLY A 54 -2.35 -16.18 -5.74
CA GLY A 54 -3.37 -16.66 -4.78
C GLY A 54 -4.02 -15.63 -3.86
N VAL A 55 -4.26 -14.43 -4.38
CA VAL A 55 -5.18 -13.47 -3.77
C VAL A 55 -6.51 -14.16 -3.42
N ASP A 56 -7.13 -13.71 -2.33
CA ASP A 56 -8.37 -14.23 -1.77
C ASP A 56 -9.48 -14.41 -2.82
N VAL A 57 -10.13 -15.58 -2.80
CA VAL A 57 -11.24 -15.95 -3.71
C VAL A 57 -12.39 -14.95 -3.63
N ASP A 58 -12.55 -14.29 -2.48
CA ASP A 58 -13.56 -13.28 -2.27
C ASP A 58 -13.41 -12.08 -3.22
N LEU A 59 -12.23 -11.84 -3.78
CA LEU A 59 -11.97 -10.73 -4.71
C LEU A 59 -12.29 -11.07 -6.17
N ALA A 60 -12.37 -12.35 -6.54
CA ALA A 60 -12.59 -12.77 -7.92
C ALA A 60 -13.82 -12.12 -8.60
N PRO A 61 -14.99 -11.97 -7.95
CA PRO A 61 -16.17 -11.39 -8.60
C PRO A 61 -16.06 -9.90 -8.96
N VAL A 62 -15.11 -9.15 -8.41
CA VAL A 62 -14.92 -7.72 -8.71
C VAL A 62 -13.61 -7.40 -9.40
N TRP A 63 -12.74 -8.39 -9.58
CA TRP A 63 -11.37 -8.16 -10.03
C TRP A 63 -11.31 -7.44 -11.39
N GLU A 64 -12.05 -7.92 -12.39
CA GLU A 64 -12.06 -7.29 -13.71
C GLU A 64 -12.65 -5.88 -13.70
N ALA A 65 -13.67 -5.64 -12.87
CA ALA A 65 -14.24 -4.30 -12.71
C ALA A 65 -13.26 -3.35 -12.02
N VAL A 66 -12.49 -3.82 -11.04
CA VAL A 66 -11.41 -3.05 -10.40
C VAL A 66 -10.33 -2.69 -11.42
N LYS A 67 -9.89 -3.64 -12.26
CA LYS A 67 -8.91 -3.36 -13.34
C LYS A 67 -9.44 -2.30 -14.30
N HIS A 68 -10.71 -2.42 -14.70
CA HIS A 68 -11.36 -1.45 -15.58
C HIS A 68 -11.40 -0.05 -14.97
N ASP A 69 -11.81 0.08 -13.71
CA ASP A 69 -11.90 1.37 -13.02
C ASP A 69 -10.51 1.99 -12.78
N LEU A 70 -9.49 1.17 -12.47
CA LEU A 70 -8.10 1.62 -12.36
C LEU A 70 -7.56 2.18 -13.68
N ARG A 71 -7.80 1.51 -14.81
CA ARG A 71 -7.41 2.02 -16.15
C ARG A 71 -8.04 3.37 -16.48
N ARG A 72 -9.21 3.64 -15.92
CA ARG A 72 -9.92 4.92 -16.05
C ARG A 72 -9.45 5.98 -15.04
N GLY A 73 -8.59 5.60 -14.08
CA GLY A 73 -8.18 6.45 -12.97
C GLY A 73 -9.26 6.69 -11.92
N ASP A 74 -10.37 5.93 -11.94
CA ASP A 74 -11.49 6.09 -11.03
C ASP A 74 -11.26 5.35 -9.71
N LEU A 75 -10.40 5.94 -8.86
CA LEU A 75 -10.09 5.38 -7.55
C LEU A 75 -11.32 5.35 -6.62
N ALA A 76 -12.33 6.19 -6.83
CA ALA A 76 -13.55 6.17 -6.01
C ALA A 76 -14.37 4.91 -6.28
N ALA A 77 -14.54 4.53 -7.55
CA ALA A 77 -15.19 3.29 -7.94
C ALA A 77 -14.42 2.06 -7.42
N VAL A 78 -13.08 2.06 -7.51
CA VAL A 78 -12.22 1.00 -6.95
C VAL A 78 -12.45 0.82 -5.45
N PHE A 79 -12.48 1.92 -4.68
CA PHE A 79 -12.80 1.90 -3.25
C PHE A 79 -14.18 1.32 -2.97
N GLY A 80 -15.19 1.68 -3.78
CA GLY A 80 -16.55 1.17 -3.65
C GLY A 80 -16.66 -0.35 -3.80
N ARG A 81 -15.72 -0.98 -4.52
CA ARG A 81 -15.70 -2.44 -4.76
C ARG A 81 -14.89 -3.22 -3.73
N LEU A 82 -13.84 -2.62 -3.18
CA LEU A 82 -12.84 -3.32 -2.38
C LEU A 82 -12.92 -3.02 -0.87
N ALA A 83 -13.36 -1.83 -0.47
CA ALA A 83 -13.31 -1.44 0.94
C ALA A 83 -14.14 -2.37 1.82
N GLY A 84 -13.49 -2.99 2.81
CA GLY A 84 -14.11 -3.95 3.73
C GLY A 84 -14.47 -5.31 3.12
N ARG A 85 -13.99 -5.63 1.91
CA ARG A 85 -14.29 -6.90 1.23
C ARG A 85 -13.30 -8.00 1.64
N GLY A 86 -13.83 -9.10 2.17
CA GLY A 86 -13.07 -10.22 2.71
C GLY A 86 -13.14 -10.29 4.25
N PRO A 87 -12.70 -11.40 4.86
CA PRO A 87 -12.80 -11.59 6.31
C PRO A 87 -11.66 -10.90 7.08
N GLY A 88 -11.82 -10.83 8.40
CA GLY A 88 -10.74 -10.46 9.32
C GLY A 88 -10.60 -8.96 9.61
N LEU A 89 -9.52 -8.62 10.33
CA LEU A 89 -9.23 -7.24 10.74
C LEU A 89 -8.68 -6.40 9.59
N THR A 90 -7.98 -7.04 8.66
CA THR A 90 -7.49 -6.49 7.39
C THR A 90 -8.07 -7.32 6.25
N PRO A 91 -9.32 -7.03 5.83
CA PRO A 91 -9.92 -7.67 4.66
C PRO A 91 -8.99 -7.58 3.45
N SER A 92 -8.90 -8.67 2.69
CA SER A 92 -8.04 -8.74 1.49
C SER A 92 -8.27 -7.57 0.52
N GLY A 93 -9.51 -7.07 0.41
CA GLY A 93 -9.82 -5.89 -0.39
C GLY A 93 -9.15 -4.60 0.12
N ASP A 94 -9.05 -4.40 1.43
CA ASP A 94 -8.35 -3.25 2.01
C ASP A 94 -6.84 -3.35 1.86
N ASP A 95 -6.27 -4.55 1.89
CA ASP A 95 -4.84 -4.76 1.61
C ASP A 95 -4.50 -4.43 0.16
N VAL A 96 -5.35 -4.84 -0.80
CA VAL A 96 -5.25 -4.42 -2.21
C VAL A 96 -5.35 -2.89 -2.33
N LEU A 97 -6.32 -2.27 -1.64
CA LEU A 97 -6.44 -0.80 -1.63
C LEU A 97 -5.20 -0.13 -1.04
N ALA A 98 -4.62 -0.67 0.03
CA ALA A 98 -3.39 -0.15 0.61
C ALA A 98 -2.23 -0.20 -0.40
N GLY A 99 -2.12 -1.28 -1.18
CA GLY A 99 -1.11 -1.41 -2.23
C GLY A 99 -1.30 -0.37 -3.33
N ILE A 100 -2.54 -0.19 -3.80
CA ILE A 100 -2.88 0.82 -4.82
C ILE A 100 -2.56 2.23 -4.33
N LEU A 101 -2.97 2.57 -3.10
CA LEU A 101 -2.70 3.86 -2.48
C LEU A 101 -1.19 4.11 -2.35
N LEU A 102 -0.44 3.11 -1.91
CA LEU A 102 1.00 3.22 -1.70
C LEU A 102 1.75 3.47 -3.01
N ALA A 103 1.40 2.75 -4.08
CA ALA A 103 1.93 3.01 -5.42
C ALA A 103 1.56 4.41 -5.93
N CYS A 104 0.31 4.85 -5.74
CA CYS A 104 -0.12 6.20 -6.11
C CYS A 104 0.59 7.31 -5.31
N ALA A 105 1.01 7.04 -4.07
CA ALA A 105 1.66 7.99 -3.18
C ALA A 105 3.14 8.27 -3.55
N THR A 106 3.69 7.55 -4.54
CA THR A 106 4.97 7.89 -5.20
C THR A 106 4.91 9.30 -5.78
N ASP A 107 3.75 9.67 -6.36
CA ASP A 107 3.42 11.06 -6.65
C ASP A 107 2.98 11.77 -5.36
N SER A 108 3.91 12.52 -4.79
CA SER A 108 3.67 13.29 -3.55
C SER A 108 2.51 14.28 -3.65
N ALA A 109 2.20 14.80 -4.84
CA ALA A 109 1.10 15.75 -5.04
C ALA A 109 -0.27 15.09 -4.82
N ARG A 110 -0.38 13.77 -4.99
CA ARG A 110 -1.63 13.03 -4.83
C ARG A 110 -1.95 12.68 -3.37
N ARG A 111 -0.96 12.69 -2.46
CA ARG A 111 -1.10 12.20 -1.07
C ARG A 111 -2.27 12.83 -0.31
N VAL A 112 -2.51 14.13 -0.50
CA VAL A 112 -3.66 14.82 0.14
C VAL A 112 -4.98 14.26 -0.36
N ALA A 113 -5.15 14.09 -1.68
CA ALA A 113 -6.36 13.53 -2.28
C ALA A 113 -6.56 12.06 -1.89
N LEU A 114 -5.50 11.26 -1.91
CA LEU A 114 -5.50 9.87 -1.44
C LEU A 114 -5.92 9.78 0.03
N GLY A 115 -5.44 10.67 0.89
CA GLY A 115 -5.83 10.73 2.30
C GLY A 115 -7.30 11.11 2.52
N ARG A 116 -7.90 11.90 1.61
CA ARG A 116 -9.35 12.17 1.62
C ARG A 116 -10.13 10.90 1.24
N LEU A 117 -9.69 10.19 0.21
CA LEU A 117 -10.31 8.94 -0.25
C LEU A 117 -10.19 7.82 0.80
N ALA A 118 -9.04 7.65 1.44
CA ALA A 118 -8.84 6.65 2.49
C ALA A 118 -9.83 6.81 3.67
N ARG A 119 -10.31 8.03 3.94
CA ARG A 119 -11.31 8.29 4.99
C ARG A 119 -12.72 7.85 4.61
N THR A 120 -13.02 7.62 3.33
CA THR A 120 -14.35 7.16 2.89
C THR A 120 -14.49 5.63 2.96
N ALA A 121 -13.41 4.90 3.25
CA ALA A 121 -13.42 3.44 3.31
C ALA A 121 -14.31 2.92 4.44
N ARG A 122 -15.36 2.18 4.06
CA ARG A 122 -16.25 1.47 4.98
C ARG A 122 -15.63 0.13 5.36
N THR A 123 -14.69 0.18 6.29
CA THR A 123 -13.94 -0.99 6.79
C THR A 123 -13.66 -0.86 8.30
N THR A 124 -12.97 -1.85 8.86
CA THR A 124 -12.50 -1.91 10.24
C THR A 124 -11.66 -0.68 10.62
N THR A 125 -11.58 -0.40 11.92
CA THR A 125 -10.73 0.69 12.43
C THR A 125 -9.25 0.49 12.08
N LEU A 126 -8.78 -0.77 12.09
CA LEU A 126 -7.40 -1.12 11.75
C LEU A 126 -7.11 -0.86 10.27
N SER A 127 -7.91 -1.41 9.35
CA SER A 127 -7.77 -1.16 7.91
C SER A 127 -7.85 0.31 7.57
N ARG A 128 -8.75 1.08 8.21
CA ARG A 128 -8.84 2.53 7.96
C ARG A 128 -7.58 3.27 8.39
N ALA A 129 -6.96 2.90 9.51
CA ALA A 129 -5.67 3.46 9.91
C ALA A 129 -4.58 3.08 8.91
N TYR A 130 -4.57 1.82 8.45
CA TYR A 130 -3.59 1.34 7.47
C TYR A 130 -3.70 2.06 6.12
N LEU A 131 -4.91 2.21 5.57
CA LEU A 131 -5.16 2.96 4.34
C LEU A 131 -4.72 4.43 4.44
N ARG A 132 -4.87 5.06 5.61
CA ARG A 132 -4.39 6.44 5.84
C ARG A 132 -2.85 6.52 5.77
N TRP A 133 -2.15 5.53 6.32
CA TRP A 133 -0.69 5.47 6.23
C TRP A 133 -0.24 5.17 4.79
N ALA A 134 -0.88 4.25 4.10
CA ALA A 134 -0.59 3.96 2.69
C ALA A 134 -0.77 5.21 1.81
N ALA A 135 -1.85 5.97 1.99
CA ALA A 135 -2.07 7.25 1.32
C ALA A 135 -1.00 8.31 1.63
N ALA A 136 -0.36 8.24 2.80
CA ALA A 136 0.76 9.10 3.17
C ALA A 136 2.13 8.58 2.67
N GLY A 137 2.13 7.46 1.94
CA GLY A 137 3.34 6.82 1.43
C GLY A 137 4.07 5.97 2.46
N GLN A 138 3.35 5.44 3.46
CA GLN A 138 3.91 4.65 4.56
C GLN A 138 3.28 3.26 4.63
N SER A 139 4.10 2.26 4.90
CA SER A 139 3.71 0.85 4.99
C SER A 139 4.83 0.07 5.69
N ILE A 140 4.65 -1.24 5.85
CA ILE A 140 5.63 -2.15 6.41
C ILE A 140 6.89 -2.26 5.53
N GLN A 141 8.03 -2.57 6.15
CA GLN A 141 9.33 -2.61 5.48
C GLN A 141 9.35 -3.47 4.20
N PRO A 142 8.77 -4.70 4.15
CA PRO A 142 8.79 -5.51 2.92
C PRO A 142 8.08 -4.85 1.73
N ALA A 143 7.05 -4.04 1.98
CA ALA A 143 6.36 -3.30 0.92
C ALA A 143 7.24 -2.18 0.34
N HIS A 144 8.01 -1.49 1.20
CA HIS A 144 9.00 -0.50 0.75
C HIS A 144 10.16 -1.14 0.00
N ALA A 145 10.67 -2.28 0.46
CA ALA A 145 11.70 -3.02 -0.26
C ALA A 145 11.26 -3.42 -1.68
N LEU A 146 9.98 -3.82 -1.85
CA LEU A 146 9.43 -4.13 -3.17
C LEU A 146 9.33 -2.88 -4.06
N LEU A 147 8.91 -1.75 -3.51
CA LEU A 147 8.86 -0.48 -4.24
C LEU A 147 10.25 0.02 -4.63
N ASP A 148 11.23 -0.07 -3.74
CA ASP A 148 12.62 0.31 -4.00
C ASP A 148 13.22 -0.56 -5.13
N ALA A 149 13.01 -1.87 -5.07
CA ALA A 149 13.43 -2.80 -6.13
C ALA A 149 12.75 -2.48 -7.47
N ALA A 150 11.45 -2.16 -7.44
CA ALA A 150 10.75 -1.72 -8.64
C ALA A 150 11.22 -0.35 -9.15
N GLY A 151 11.63 0.55 -8.25
CA GLY A 151 12.21 1.85 -8.57
C GLY A 151 13.60 1.76 -9.18
N SER A 152 14.38 0.73 -8.82
CA SER A 152 15.67 0.42 -9.44
C SER A 152 15.56 -0.42 -10.72
N GLY A 153 14.43 -1.11 -10.93
CA GLY A 153 14.24 -2.05 -12.04
C GLY A 153 14.90 -3.40 -11.80
N ASP A 154 15.20 -3.75 -10.55
CA ASP A 154 15.83 -5.01 -10.17
C ASP A 154 14.77 -6.10 -9.95
N GLY A 155 14.48 -6.87 -11.01
CA GLY A 155 13.47 -7.92 -10.98
C GLY A 155 13.73 -9.02 -9.95
N ASP A 156 14.99 -9.41 -9.75
CA ASP A 156 15.34 -10.43 -8.76
C ASP A 156 15.11 -9.91 -7.33
N ALA A 157 15.43 -8.64 -7.06
CA ALA A 157 15.10 -8.00 -5.80
C ALA A 157 13.58 -7.87 -5.60
N MET A 158 12.81 -7.59 -6.66
CA MET A 158 11.35 -7.58 -6.59
C MET A 158 10.79 -8.93 -6.18
N VAL A 159 11.28 -10.04 -6.75
CA VAL A 159 10.85 -11.40 -6.39
C VAL A 159 11.13 -11.68 -4.91
N ARG A 160 12.35 -11.40 -4.44
CA ARG A 160 12.71 -11.59 -3.01
C ARG A 160 11.85 -10.74 -2.07
N ALA A 161 11.63 -9.48 -2.42
CA ALA A 161 10.81 -8.57 -1.61
C ALA A 161 9.34 -9.00 -1.60
N ALA A 162 8.79 -9.45 -2.73
CA ALA A 162 7.44 -9.98 -2.82
C ALA A 162 7.26 -11.26 -2.00
N GLN A 163 8.25 -12.16 -1.98
CA GLN A 163 8.24 -13.36 -1.13
C GLN A 163 8.27 -13.00 0.36
N SER A 164 9.12 -12.04 0.76
CA SER A 164 9.16 -11.55 2.13
C SER A 164 7.84 -10.90 2.55
N LEU A 165 7.25 -10.11 1.65
CA LEU A 165 5.95 -9.50 1.90
C LEU A 165 4.83 -10.54 1.97
N ALA A 166 4.84 -11.57 1.12
CA ALA A 166 3.85 -12.64 1.12
C ALA A 166 3.83 -13.45 2.42
N ALA A 167 4.91 -13.45 3.20
CA ALA A 167 4.98 -14.07 4.53
C ALA A 167 4.28 -13.25 5.64
N VAL A 168 3.76 -12.06 5.33
CA VAL A 168 3.07 -11.19 6.29
C VAL A 168 1.57 -11.48 6.32
N GLY A 169 1.10 -11.94 7.48
CA GLY A 169 -0.31 -12.31 7.67
C GLY A 169 -0.69 -13.56 6.89
N ALA A 170 -1.98 -13.95 6.94
CA ALA A 170 -2.46 -15.12 6.21
C ALA A 170 -2.54 -14.86 4.69
N THR A 171 -3.19 -13.75 4.31
CA THR A 171 -3.37 -13.33 2.91
C THR A 171 -2.96 -11.88 2.67
N SER A 172 -2.84 -11.07 3.72
CA SER A 172 -2.64 -9.63 3.63
C SER A 172 -1.41 -9.21 2.85
N GLY A 173 -0.26 -9.86 3.07
CA GLY A 173 0.95 -9.59 2.30
C GLY A 173 0.77 -9.80 0.80
N ARG A 174 0.09 -10.88 0.40
CA ARG A 174 -0.15 -11.23 -1.00
C ARG A 174 -1.18 -10.30 -1.65
N ALA A 175 -2.22 -9.92 -0.90
CA ALA A 175 -3.19 -8.92 -1.32
C ALA A 175 -2.55 -7.52 -1.47
N LEU A 176 -1.63 -7.15 -0.58
CA LEU A 176 -0.86 -5.91 -0.70
C LEU A 176 0.00 -5.90 -1.96
N THR A 177 0.73 -6.99 -2.23
CA THR A 177 1.49 -7.16 -3.48
C THR A 177 0.59 -7.06 -4.70
N ALA A 178 -0.63 -7.62 -4.65
CA ALA A 178 -1.59 -7.53 -5.74
C ALA A 178 -2.03 -6.10 -6.02
N GLY A 179 -2.27 -5.30 -4.99
CA GLY A 179 -2.59 -3.89 -5.12
C GLY A 179 -1.46 -3.07 -5.74
N LEU A 180 -0.21 -3.33 -5.33
CA LEU A 180 0.98 -2.72 -5.92
C LEU A 180 1.12 -3.07 -7.40
N ALA A 181 0.98 -4.35 -7.75
CA ALA A 181 1.06 -4.83 -9.13
C ALA A 181 -0.06 -4.22 -10.00
N LEU A 182 -1.31 -4.23 -9.54
CA LEU A 182 -2.43 -3.61 -10.23
C LEU A 182 -2.19 -2.14 -10.53
N ALA A 183 -1.71 -1.37 -9.55
CA ALA A 183 -1.42 0.03 -9.76
C ALA A 183 -0.28 0.24 -10.76
N ALA A 184 0.77 -0.58 -10.70
CA ALA A 184 1.91 -0.50 -11.61
C ALA A 184 1.57 -0.88 -13.06
N THR A 185 0.62 -1.79 -13.27
CA THR A 185 0.29 -2.31 -14.61
C THR A 185 -0.93 -1.65 -15.24
N GLU A 186 -1.92 -1.20 -14.44
CA GLU A 186 -3.21 -0.74 -14.94
C GLU A 186 -3.41 0.77 -14.88
N LEU A 187 -2.67 1.51 -14.03
CA LEU A 187 -2.83 2.97 -13.98
C LEU A 187 -2.29 3.63 -15.26
N PRO A 188 -2.96 4.68 -15.76
CA PRO A 188 -2.44 5.47 -16.86
C PRO A 188 -1.06 6.04 -16.51
N ARG A 189 -0.07 5.80 -17.38
CA ARG A 189 1.22 6.50 -17.26
C ARG A 189 0.97 7.97 -17.52
N THR A 190 1.26 8.80 -16.53
CA THR A 190 1.22 10.25 -16.70
C THR A 190 2.52 10.66 -17.40
N ASP A 191 2.49 10.76 -18.73
CA ASP A 191 3.60 11.36 -19.46
C ASP A 191 3.68 12.84 -19.10
N VAL A 192 4.69 13.20 -18.32
CA VAL A 192 5.05 14.60 -18.13
C VAL A 192 5.74 15.07 -19.41
N THR A 193 4.97 15.31 -20.48
CA THR A 193 5.48 16.10 -21.59
C THR A 193 5.59 17.55 -21.11
N ARG A 194 6.82 17.88 -20.71
CA ARG A 194 7.42 19.21 -20.59
C ARG A 194 6.66 20.27 -21.40
N THR A 195 5.70 20.94 -20.77
CA THR A 195 5.24 22.25 -21.25
C THR A 195 6.30 23.25 -20.80
N MET A 196 7.33 23.44 -21.64
CA MET A 196 8.13 24.65 -21.58
C MET A 196 7.18 25.82 -21.76
N VAL A 197 6.92 26.55 -20.69
CA VAL A 197 6.37 27.90 -20.77
C VAL A 197 7.43 28.73 -21.49
N SER A 198 7.23 28.91 -22.79
CA SER A 198 7.92 29.93 -23.58
C SER A 198 7.64 31.27 -22.93
N ARG A 199 8.64 31.85 -22.25
CA ARG A 199 8.65 33.27 -21.90
C ARG A 199 8.47 34.08 -23.20
N PRO A 200 7.58 35.08 -23.25
CA PRO A 200 7.58 35.99 -24.37
C PRO A 200 8.90 36.79 -24.34
N ALA A 201 9.53 36.92 -25.49
CA ALA A 201 10.60 37.88 -25.70
C ALA A 201 9.99 39.28 -25.53
N VAL A 202 10.50 40.03 -24.54
CA VAL A 202 10.24 41.46 -24.43
C VAL A 202 11.06 42.12 -25.54
N GLY A 203 10.36 42.64 -26.54
CA GLY A 203 10.86 43.65 -27.47
C GLY A 203 10.33 45.02 -27.07
#